data_AF-A0A659UHZ7-F1
#
_entry.id   AF-A0A659UHZ7-F1
#
_cell.length_a   1.000
_cell.length_b   1.000
_cell.length_c   1.000
_cell.angle_alpha   90.00
_cell.angle_beta   90.00
_cell.angle_gamma   90.00
#
_symmetry.space_group_name_H-M   'P 1'
#
loop_
_entity.id
_entity.type
_entity.pdbx_description
1 polymer ?
#
loop_
_entity_poly.entity_id
_entity_poly.type
_entity_poly.pdbx_seq_one_letter_code
_entity_poly.pdbx_strand_id
1 'polypeptide(L)'
;VANRSMVDDHFFNAEGELLVVRQVGSLRLVTEMGVIELRPGEISVLPRGLVFKVELADTEVRGYVCENYGAKLTLPDRGPIGANCLANPRDFKTPCAWFEEKETPCRLIVKWCGNFHVTEIGHSPLDVVAWHGNYAPYKYDLATFS
;
A
#
# COMPACT_ATOMS: atom_id res chain seq x y z
N VAL A 1 4.71 16.14 -5.58
CA VAL A 1 4.66 16.27 -4.10
C VAL A 1 3.20 16.23 -3.73
N ALA A 2 2.81 15.48 -2.70
CA ALA A 2 1.47 15.53 -2.15
C ALA A 2 1.50 16.33 -0.84
N ASN A 3 0.49 17.16 -0.62
CA ASN A 3 0.40 18.08 0.52
C ASN A 3 -0.98 18.05 1.20
N ARG A 4 -1.80 17.05 0.87
CA ARG A 4 -3.12 16.81 1.45
C ARG A 4 -3.36 15.31 1.60
N SER A 5 -3.95 14.94 2.73
CA SER A 5 -4.47 13.60 2.96
C SER A 5 -5.71 13.34 2.12
N MET A 6 -5.91 12.08 1.76
CA MET A 6 -7.20 11.57 1.31
C MET A 6 -8.09 11.40 2.55
N VAL A 7 -9.24 12.09 2.59
CA VAL A 7 -10.14 12.08 3.76
C VAL A 7 -11.33 11.15 3.52
N ASP A 8 -12.10 11.44 2.48
CA ASP A 8 -13.27 10.68 2.01
C ASP A 8 -13.04 10.02 0.64
N ASP A 9 -11.87 10.25 0.06
CA ASP A 9 -11.43 9.63 -1.18
C ASP A 9 -10.70 8.33 -0.86
N HIS A 10 -11.04 7.28 -1.61
CA HIS A 10 -10.42 5.96 -1.56
C HIS A 10 -9.97 5.60 -2.97
N PHE A 11 -8.92 4.80 -3.07
CA PHE A 11 -8.32 4.45 -4.34
C PHE A 11 -7.97 2.97 -4.41
N PHE A 12 -8.15 2.37 -5.58
CA PHE A 12 -7.48 1.13 -5.92
C PHE A 12 -6.98 1.17 -7.36
N ASN A 13 -5.88 0.45 -7.60
CA ASN A 13 -5.35 0.26 -8.93
C ASN A 13 -5.84 -1.07 -9.49
N ALA A 14 -6.65 -1.02 -10.55
CA ALA A 14 -7.17 -2.21 -11.19
C ALA A 14 -6.25 -2.74 -12.31
N GLU A 15 -5.11 -2.08 -12.59
CA GLU A 15 -4.19 -2.46 -13.66
C GLU A 15 -2.94 -3.21 -13.16
N GLY A 16 -2.40 -2.84 -12.00
CA GLY A 16 -1.13 -3.38 -11.52
C GLY A 16 -0.93 -3.28 -10.01
N GLU A 17 0.11 -3.96 -9.54
CA GLU A 17 0.62 -3.86 -8.18
C GLU A 17 1.47 -2.59 -8.03
N LEU A 18 1.40 -1.94 -6.88
CA LEU A 18 2.13 -0.69 -6.63
C LEU A 18 3.26 -0.92 -5.62
N LEU A 19 4.50 -0.70 -6.04
CA LEU A 19 5.64 -0.55 -5.14
C LEU A 19 5.87 0.93 -4.85
N VAL A 20 5.61 1.34 -3.62
CA VAL A 20 5.78 2.70 -3.12
C VAL A 20 7.13 2.81 -2.41
N VAL A 21 7.97 3.76 -2.84
CA VAL A 21 9.28 4.05 -2.25
C VAL A 21 9.25 5.46 -1.66
N ARG A 22 9.45 5.58 -0.35
CA ARG A 22 9.39 6.89 0.33
C ARG A 22 10.73 7.61 0.31
N GLN A 23 10.69 8.92 0.03
CA GLN A 23 11.89 9.78 -0.01
C GLN A 23 11.82 10.95 0.99
N VAL A 24 10.71 11.68 1.06
CA VAL A 24 10.51 12.82 1.97
C VAL A 24 9.17 12.71 2.66
N GLY A 25 9.14 12.81 3.98
CA GLY A 25 7.90 12.78 4.77
C GLY A 25 7.28 11.38 4.88
N SER A 26 6.67 11.14 6.03
CA SER A 26 5.99 9.92 6.42
C SER A 26 4.50 9.98 6.07
N LEU A 27 3.93 8.82 5.80
CA LEU A 27 2.50 8.67 5.50
C LEU A 27 1.96 7.38 6.10
N ARG A 28 0.64 7.28 6.19
CA ARG A 28 -0.09 6.05 6.49
C ARG A 28 -0.82 5.60 5.23
N LEU A 29 -0.64 4.34 4.86
CA LEU A 29 -1.46 3.65 3.88
C LEU A 29 -2.55 2.91 4.67
N VAL A 30 -3.77 3.43 4.63
CA VAL A 30 -4.93 2.83 5.30
C VAL A 30 -5.62 1.95 4.26
N THR A 31 -5.56 0.63 4.45
CA THR A 31 -6.00 -0.37 3.46
C THR A 31 -7.14 -1.22 4.00
N GLU A 32 -7.83 -1.97 3.14
CA GLU A 32 -8.80 -3.00 3.56
C GLU A 32 -8.20 -4.03 4.53
N MET A 33 -6.89 -4.24 4.52
CA MET A 33 -6.23 -5.23 5.39
C MET A 33 -5.63 -4.60 6.65
N GLY A 34 -5.81 -3.29 6.84
CA GLY A 34 -5.31 -2.53 7.98
C GLY A 34 -4.33 -1.42 7.59
N VAL A 35 -3.63 -0.88 8.59
CA VAL A 35 -2.86 0.36 8.46
C VAL A 35 -1.35 0.10 8.41
N ILE A 36 -0.69 0.63 7.39
CA ILE A 36 0.77 0.60 7.23
C ILE A 36 1.32 2.01 7.40
N GLU A 37 2.11 2.24 8.45
CA GLU A 37 2.98 3.41 8.54
C GLU A 37 4.18 3.25 7.62
N LEU A 38 4.45 4.24 6.78
CA LEU A 38 5.53 4.21 5.81
C LEU A 38 6.39 5.47 5.89
N ARG A 39 7.66 5.29 6.23
CA ARG A 39 8.64 6.36 6.47
C ARG A 39 9.73 6.35 5.39
N PRO A 40 10.48 7.46 5.19
CA PRO A 40 11.67 7.45 4.34
C PRO A 40 12.64 6.33 4.73
N GLY A 41 13.17 5.61 3.74
CA GLY A 41 13.98 4.40 3.97
C GLY A 41 13.16 3.09 3.97
N GLU A 42 11.83 3.18 3.95
CA GLU A 42 10.95 2.03 3.83
C GLU A 42 10.26 1.99 2.46
N ILE A 43 9.92 0.77 2.04
CA ILE A 43 9.10 0.50 0.85
C ILE A 43 7.81 -0.21 1.26
N SER A 44 6.75 -0.05 0.48
CA SER A 44 5.53 -0.84 0.62
C SER A 44 5.01 -1.31 -0.72
N VAL A 45 4.46 -2.52 -0.74
CA VAL A 45 3.78 -3.07 -1.90
C VAL A 45 2.29 -3.18 -1.60
N LEU A 46 1.49 -2.61 -2.48
CA LEU A 46 0.04 -2.66 -2.46
C LEU A 46 -0.43 -3.56 -3.62
N PRO A 47 -1.06 -4.70 -3.33
CA PRO A 47 -1.60 -5.60 -4.32
C PRO A 47 -2.57 -4.92 -5.29
N ARG A 48 -2.60 -5.39 -6.53
CA ARG A 48 -3.60 -4.99 -7.53
C ARG A 48 -5.01 -5.21 -6.98
N GLY A 49 -5.87 -4.21 -7.12
CA GLY A 49 -7.26 -4.27 -6.67
C GLY A 49 -7.50 -3.93 -5.20
N LEU A 50 -6.46 -3.83 -4.37
CA LEU A 50 -6.61 -3.47 -2.95
C LEU A 50 -7.05 -2.01 -2.81
N VAL A 51 -8.14 -1.77 -2.09
CA VAL A 51 -8.62 -0.42 -1.75
C VAL A 51 -7.81 0.15 -0.60
N PHE A 52 -7.38 1.39 -0.77
CA PHE A 52 -6.66 2.14 0.25
C PHE A 52 -6.90 3.64 0.15
N LYS A 53 -6.60 4.35 1.23
CA LYS A 53 -6.41 5.81 1.23
C LYS A 53 -5.06 6.17 1.82
N VAL A 54 -4.58 7.36 1.49
CA VAL A 54 -3.26 7.85 1.93
C VAL A 54 -3.44 9.03 2.88
N GLU A 55 -2.93 8.89 4.09
CA GLU A 55 -2.92 9.96 5.08
C GLU A 55 -1.50 10.45 5.30
N LEU A 56 -1.30 11.75 5.23
CA LEU A 56 0.00 12.37 5.41
C LEU A 56 0.26 12.58 6.91
N ALA A 57 1.41 12.13 7.41
CA ALA A 57 1.86 12.44 8.77
C ALA A 57 2.66 13.75 8.84
N ASP A 58 3.23 14.16 7.70
CA ASP A 58 3.96 15.41 7.51
C ASP A 58 3.23 16.33 6.53
N THR A 59 3.50 17.64 6.55
CA THR A 59 2.82 18.63 5.69
C THR A 59 2.97 18.34 4.20
N GLU A 60 4.12 17.76 3.80
CA GLU A 60 4.39 17.38 2.43
C GLU A 60 5.09 16.01 2.37
N VAL A 61 4.69 15.21 1.38
CA VAL A 61 5.29 13.91 1.11
C VAL A 61 5.71 13.80 -0.37
N ARG A 62 6.88 13.21 -0.60
CA ARG A 62 7.39 12.90 -1.95
C ARG A 62 8.09 11.55 -1.97
N GLY A 63 7.94 10.82 -3.06
CA GLY A 63 8.60 9.53 -3.26
C GLY A 63 8.40 9.05 -4.69
N TYR A 64 8.69 7.77 -4.91
CA TYR A 64 8.59 7.10 -6.19
C TYR A 64 7.53 6.01 -6.11
N VAL A 65 6.90 5.70 -7.24
CA VAL A 65 5.98 4.57 -7.37
C VAL A 65 6.39 3.80 -8.60
N CYS A 66 6.62 2.50 -8.44
CA CYS A 66 6.75 1.57 -9.54
C CYS A 66 5.42 0.82 -9.67
N GLU A 67 4.77 0.98 -10.82
CA GLU A 67 3.56 0.26 -11.15
C GLU A 67 3.91 -0.99 -11.96
N ASN A 68 3.63 -2.15 -11.37
CA ASN A 68 3.94 -3.45 -11.91
C ASN A 68 2.68 -4.09 -12.54
N TYR A 69 2.63 -4.11 -13.87
CA TYR A 69 1.57 -4.75 -14.66
C TYR A 69 1.79 -6.26 -14.89
N GLY A 70 2.97 -6.77 -14.50
CA GLY A 70 3.42 -8.12 -14.80
C GLY A 70 3.17 -9.11 -13.66
N ALA A 71 4.07 -10.08 -13.53
CA ALA A 71 4.08 -11.02 -12.41
C ALA A 71 4.31 -10.28 -11.09
N LYS A 72 3.69 -10.76 -10.00
CA LYS A 72 3.81 -10.18 -8.66
C LYS A 72 5.27 -10.04 -8.24
N LEU A 73 5.61 -8.96 -7.56
CA LEU A 73 6.93 -8.81 -6.95
C LEU A 73 7.16 -9.95 -5.96
N THR A 74 8.33 -10.56 -6.05
CA THR A 74 8.71 -11.67 -5.17
C THR A 74 10.21 -11.60 -4.90
N LEU A 75 10.64 -12.35 -3.89
CA LEU A 75 12.06 -12.46 -3.59
C LEU A 75 12.80 -13.18 -4.72
N PRO A 76 14.00 -12.71 -5.09
CA PRO A 76 14.79 -13.37 -6.12
C PRO A 76 15.24 -14.75 -5.65
N ASP A 77 15.53 -15.63 -6.61
CA ASP A 77 16.35 -16.81 -6.32
C ASP A 77 17.73 -16.36 -5.85
N ARG A 78 18.22 -17.01 -4.78
CA ARG A 78 19.48 -16.68 -4.12
C ARG A 78 20.66 -17.44 -4.72
N GLY A 79 20.41 -18.51 -5.46
CA GLY A 79 21.48 -19.30 -6.09
C GLY A 79 22.58 -19.67 -5.08
N PRO A 80 23.87 -19.40 -5.39
CA PRO A 80 24.99 -19.74 -4.51
C PRO A 80 25.00 -19.05 -3.13
N ILE A 81 24.26 -17.95 -2.94
CA ILE A 81 24.13 -17.29 -1.62
C ILE A 81 23.46 -18.24 -0.61
N GLY A 82 22.62 -19.16 -1.08
CA GLY A 82 21.98 -20.17 -0.26
C GLY A 82 20.74 -19.65 0.46
N ALA A 83 20.61 -19.99 1.75
CA ALA A 83 19.33 -19.91 2.46
C ALA A 83 19.07 -18.58 3.20
N ASN A 84 20.02 -17.64 3.24
CA ASN A 84 19.91 -16.36 3.97
C ASN A 84 20.51 -15.20 3.14
N CYS A 85 20.46 -13.98 3.67
CA CYS A 85 20.95 -12.71 3.09
C CYS A 85 20.00 -12.04 2.08
N LEU A 86 20.41 -10.87 1.56
CA LEU A 86 19.57 -9.95 0.80
C LEU A 86 18.40 -9.46 1.68
N ALA A 87 17.19 -9.39 1.11
CA ALA A 87 15.97 -9.16 1.88
C ALA A 87 15.48 -10.49 2.47
N ASN A 88 15.60 -10.67 3.79
CA ASN A 88 15.10 -11.88 4.44
C ASN A 88 13.57 -11.84 4.57
N PRO A 89 12.86 -12.97 4.30
CA PRO A 89 11.40 -13.00 4.32
C PRO A 89 10.77 -12.51 5.63
N ARG A 90 11.44 -12.72 6.76
CA ARG A 90 10.97 -12.33 8.10
C ARG A 90 10.78 -10.81 8.23
N ASP A 91 11.53 -10.02 7.48
CA ASP A 91 11.59 -8.57 7.65
C ASP A 91 10.49 -7.85 6.85
N PHE A 92 9.74 -8.58 6.03
CA PHE A 92 8.50 -8.11 5.41
C PHE A 92 7.35 -8.16 6.42
N LYS A 93 6.67 -7.02 6.62
CA LYS A 93 5.60 -6.85 7.60
C LYS A 93 4.29 -6.54 6.92
N THR A 94 3.23 -7.23 7.31
CA THR A 94 1.85 -7.02 6.87
C THR A 94 1.04 -6.47 8.06
N PRO A 95 0.08 -5.56 7.84
CA PRO A 95 -0.69 -4.96 8.92
C PRO A 95 -1.60 -5.99 9.62
N CYS A 96 -1.99 -5.71 10.86
CA CYS A 96 -3.14 -6.38 11.47
C CYS A 96 -4.43 -5.76 10.92
N ALA A 97 -5.52 -6.53 10.92
CA ALA A 97 -6.84 -6.04 10.54
C ALA A 97 -7.24 -4.79 11.34
N TRP A 98 -7.86 -3.85 10.64
CA TRP A 98 -8.41 -2.61 11.17
C TRP A 98 -9.50 -2.13 10.21
N PHE A 99 -10.55 -1.52 10.72
CA PHE A 99 -11.70 -1.08 9.94
C PHE A 99 -12.18 0.29 10.39
N GLU A 100 -12.88 0.99 9.50
CA GLU A 100 -13.63 2.21 9.79
C GLU A 100 -15.13 1.93 9.82
N GLU A 101 -15.79 2.40 10.87
CA GLU A 101 -17.25 2.47 10.92
C GLU A 101 -17.65 3.92 10.64
N LYS A 102 -17.96 4.22 9.36
CA LYS A 102 -18.21 5.58 8.89
C LYS A 102 -19.30 5.60 7.81
N GLU A 103 -20.39 6.29 8.12
CA GLU A 103 -21.58 6.46 7.26
C GLU A 103 -21.62 7.87 6.63
N THR A 104 -20.56 8.23 5.91
CA THR A 104 -20.48 9.50 5.17
C THR A 104 -20.28 9.23 3.69
N PRO A 105 -20.82 10.07 2.78
CA PRO A 105 -20.52 9.97 1.36
C PRO A 105 -19.01 9.95 1.10
N CYS A 106 -18.52 8.84 0.54
CA CYS A 106 -17.14 8.65 0.15
C CYS A 106 -17.04 8.46 -1.35
N ARG A 107 -15.86 8.74 -1.90
CA ARG A 107 -15.55 8.53 -3.32
C ARG A 107 -14.59 7.37 -3.46
N LEU A 108 -14.93 6.42 -4.32
CA LEU A 108 -14.04 5.34 -4.72
C LEU A 108 -13.48 5.64 -6.11
N ILE A 109 -12.17 5.86 -6.17
CA ILE A 109 -11.42 6.17 -7.38
C ILE A 109 -10.74 4.90 -7.86
N VAL A 110 -10.96 4.51 -9.11
CA VAL A 110 -10.30 3.36 -9.73
C VAL A 110 -9.42 3.82 -10.87
N LYS A 111 -8.17 3.34 -10.91
CA LYS A 111 -7.34 3.41 -12.11
C LYS A 111 -7.60 2.19 -12.99
N TRP A 112 -8.08 2.40 -14.20
CA TRP A 112 -8.41 1.36 -15.18
C TRP A 112 -8.12 1.83 -16.61
N CYS A 113 -7.47 1.00 -17.40
CA CYS A 113 -7.03 1.32 -18.78
C CYS A 113 -6.36 2.70 -18.90
N GLY A 114 -5.42 3.01 -17.99
CA GLY A 114 -4.69 4.28 -17.94
C GLY A 114 -5.51 5.50 -17.50
N ASN A 115 -6.80 5.35 -17.20
CA ASN A 115 -7.70 6.43 -16.82
C ASN A 115 -8.20 6.28 -15.38
N PHE A 116 -8.64 7.40 -14.80
CA PHE A 116 -9.27 7.42 -13.49
C PHE A 116 -10.78 7.50 -13.65
N HIS A 117 -11.48 6.59 -12.99
CA HIS A 117 -12.94 6.58 -12.89
C HIS A 117 -13.34 6.74 -11.43
N VAL A 118 -14.51 7.32 -11.19
CA VAL A 118 -14.98 7.66 -9.84
C VAL A 118 -16.41 7.16 -9.68
N THR A 119 -16.69 6.55 -8.55
CA THR A 119 -18.04 6.29 -8.07
C THR A 119 -18.21 6.80 -6.64
N GLU A 120 -19.44 7.09 -6.25
CA GLU A 120 -19.79 7.47 -4.88
C GLU A 120 -20.34 6.25 -4.13
N ILE A 121 -20.01 6.18 -2.85
CA ILE A 121 -20.45 5.14 -1.91
C ILE A 121 -20.91 5.81 -0.61
N GLY A 122 -21.93 5.26 0.04
CA GLY A 122 -22.54 5.87 1.23
C GLY A 122 -21.77 5.67 2.54
N HIS A 123 -20.72 4.83 2.52
CA HIS A 123 -19.93 4.42 3.68
C HIS A 123 -18.44 4.31 3.31
N SER A 124 -17.58 4.17 4.32
CA SER A 124 -16.16 3.86 4.09
C SER A 124 -16.01 2.43 3.53
N PRO A 125 -15.31 2.22 2.40
CA PRO A 125 -15.04 0.90 1.86
C PRO A 125 -13.94 0.15 2.64
N LEU A 126 -13.41 0.74 3.72
CA LEU A 126 -12.40 0.15 4.58
C LEU A 126 -13.07 -0.50 5.81
N ASP A 127 -14.06 -1.35 5.58
CA ASP A 127 -14.97 -1.93 6.57
C ASP A 127 -14.66 -3.41 6.91
N VAL A 128 -13.49 -3.91 6.50
CA VAL A 128 -13.05 -5.29 6.72
C VAL A 128 -12.60 -5.51 8.16
N VAL A 129 -13.49 -6.09 8.98
CA VAL A 129 -13.26 -6.33 10.41
C VAL A 129 -12.16 -7.39 10.67
N ALA A 130 -12.07 -8.40 9.81
CA ALA A 130 -11.09 -9.48 9.92
C ALA A 130 -10.78 -10.06 8.54
N TRP A 131 -9.57 -10.56 8.36
CA TRP A 131 -9.15 -11.19 7.11
C TRP A 131 -8.13 -12.30 7.37
N HIS A 132 -8.04 -13.24 6.44
CA HIS A 132 -6.98 -14.26 6.37
C HIS A 132 -6.60 -14.50 4.91
N GLY A 133 -5.35 -14.84 4.64
CA GLY A 133 -4.89 -15.11 3.27
C GLY A 133 -3.41 -14.82 3.07
N ASN A 134 -2.95 -14.94 1.83
CA ASN A 134 -1.57 -14.71 1.42
C ASN A 134 -1.44 -13.59 0.36
N TYR A 135 -2.52 -12.87 0.06
CA TYR A 135 -2.52 -11.75 -0.87
C TYR A 135 -2.76 -10.45 -0.10
N ALA A 136 -1.70 -9.97 0.54
CA ALA A 136 -1.79 -8.86 1.50
C ALA A 136 -0.77 -7.76 1.19
N PRO A 137 -1.06 -6.50 1.56
CA PRO A 137 -0.08 -5.44 1.48
C PRO A 137 1.04 -5.69 2.49
N TYR A 138 2.23 -5.20 2.17
CA TYR A 138 3.37 -5.33 3.06
C TYR A 138 4.30 -4.13 2.98
N LYS A 139 5.11 -3.95 4.03
CA LYS A 139 6.24 -3.01 4.06
C LYS A 139 7.55 -3.73 4.36
N TYR A 140 8.64 -3.10 3.98
CA TYR A 140 10.00 -3.55 4.24
C TYR A 140 10.90 -2.34 4.54
N ASP A 141 11.73 -2.47 5.57
CA ASP A 141 12.73 -1.46 5.93
C ASP A 141 14.05 -1.78 5.19
N LEU A 142 14.50 -0.87 4.33
CA LEU A 142 15.70 -1.05 3.53
C LEU A 142 16.97 -1.17 4.39
N ALA A 143 16.96 -0.65 5.64
CA ALA A 143 18.08 -0.79 6.56
C ALA A 143 18.31 -2.22 7.05
N THR A 144 17.33 -3.12 6.87
CA THR A 144 17.43 -4.53 7.26
C THR A 144 18.04 -5.43 6.18
N PHE A 145 18.39 -4.86 5.02
CA PHE A 145 19.03 -5.59 3.93
C PHE A 145 20.43 -6.07 4.33
N SER A 146 20.68 -7.38 4.18
CA SER A 146 21.93 -8.07 4.55
C SER A 146 22.90 -8.22 3.39
#